data_AF-A0AAN6A7E2-F1
#
_entry.id   AF-A0AAN6A7E2-F1
#
_cell.length_a   1.000
_cell.length_b   1.000
_cell.length_c   1.000
_cell.angle_alpha   90.00
_cell.angle_beta   90.00
_cell.angle_gamma   90.00
#
_symmetry.space_group_name_H-M   'P 1'
#
loop_
_entity.id
_entity.type
_entity.pdbx_description
1 polymer ?
#
loop_
_entity_poly.entity_id
_entity_poly.type
_entity_poly.pdbx_seq_one_letter_code
_entity_poly.pdbx_strand_id
1 'polypeptide(L)'
;MQEKNVIVVEEEKAPNSRVKIVLIKEAIRRCPTGKILNVNIICKELGEILEERYQTEDCLEYHAKRMGLFYTRDMVKQIKSYICKSYNGD
;
A
#
# COMPACT_ATOMS: atom_id res chain seq x y z
N MET A 1 -9.37 22.72 -19.02
CA MET A 1 -8.59 21.48 -18.84
C MET A 1 -7.57 21.75 -17.76
N GLN A 2 -7.64 21.06 -16.62
CA GLN A 2 -6.67 21.26 -15.53
C GLN A 2 -5.45 20.38 -15.81
N GLU A 3 -4.30 21.01 -15.98
CA GLU A 3 -3.00 20.36 -16.11
C GLU A 3 -2.66 19.67 -14.77
N LYS A 4 -2.67 18.33 -14.77
CA LYS A 4 -2.19 17.56 -13.63
C LYS A 4 -0.67 17.54 -13.69
N ASN A 5 -0.04 18.26 -12.76
CA ASN A 5 1.39 18.16 -12.49
C ASN A 5 1.76 16.69 -12.25
N VAL A 6 2.50 16.11 -13.19
CA VAL A 6 3.13 14.81 -13.01
C VAL A 6 4.31 15.02 -12.07
N ILE A 7 4.13 14.66 -10.80
CA ILE A 7 5.23 14.58 -9.85
C ILE A 7 6.07 13.39 -10.28
N VAL A 8 7.17 13.64 -10.98
CA VAL A 8 8.21 12.65 -11.23
C VAL A 8 8.92 12.44 -9.90
N VAL A 9 8.44 11.47 -9.12
CA VAL A 9 9.14 10.99 -7.95
C VAL A 9 10.28 10.13 -8.50
N GLU A 10 11.52 10.59 -8.36
CA GLU A 10 12.70 9.77 -8.64
C GLU A 10 12.53 8.45 -7.86
N GLU A 11 12.32 7.35 -8.59
CA GLU A 11 12.22 6.02 -8.02
C GLU A 11 13.62 5.64 -7.48
N GLU A 12 13.97 6.15 -6.29
CA GLU A 12 14.99 5.53 -5.48
C GLU A 12 14.63 4.05 -5.40
N LYS A 13 15.52 3.19 -5.89
CA LYS A 13 15.45 1.72 -5.83
C LYS A 13 15.50 1.25 -4.37
N ALA A 14 14.57 1.70 -3.55
CA ALA A 14 14.32 1.11 -2.26
C ALA A 14 13.99 -0.36 -2.52
N PRO A 15 14.62 -1.31 -1.80
CA PRO A 15 14.30 -2.72 -1.93
C PRO A 15 12.79 -2.90 -1.94
N ASN A 16 12.24 -3.72 -2.84
CA ASN A 16 10.78 -3.85 -3.05
C ASN A 16 9.98 -4.05 -1.75
N SER A 17 10.62 -4.61 -0.71
CA SER A 17 10.09 -4.72 0.65
C SER A 17 9.85 -3.38 1.36
N ARG A 18 10.71 -2.37 1.20
CA ARG A 18 10.53 -1.03 1.79
C ARG A 18 9.38 -0.28 1.15
N VAL A 19 9.26 -0.31 -0.18
CA VAL A 19 8.15 0.33 -0.91
C VAL A 19 6.81 -0.27 -0.46
N LYS A 20 6.74 -1.61 -0.37
CA LYS A 20 5.58 -2.32 0.19
C LYS A 20 5.18 -1.79 1.56
N ILE A 21 6.13 -1.60 2.47
CA ILE A 21 5.85 -1.11 3.82
C ILE A 21 5.29 0.31 3.80
N VAL A 22 5.86 1.18 2.96
CA VAL A 22 5.39 2.56 2.81
C VAL A 22 3.94 2.56 2.33
N LEU A 23 3.61 1.75 1.32
CA LEU A 23 2.24 1.63 0.79
C LEU A 23 1.26 1.10 1.85
N ILE A 24 1.64 0.08 2.62
CA ILE A 24 0.80 -0.45 3.71
C ILE A 24 0.58 0.62 4.80
N LYS A 25 1.62 1.36 5.18
CA LYS A 25 1.50 2.46 6.16
C LYS A 25 0.61 3.58 5.65
N GLU A 26 0.71 3.91 4.37
CA GLU A 26 -0.17 4.90 3.73
C GLU A 26 -1.63 4.42 3.75
N ALA A 27 -1.88 3.17 3.37
CA ALA A 27 -3.22 2.57 3.41
C ALA A 27 -3.83 2.60 4.82
N ILE A 28 -3.05 2.30 5.86
CA ILE A 28 -3.49 2.41 7.26
C ILE A 28 -3.85 3.86 7.64
N ARG A 29 -3.11 4.85 7.15
CA ARG A 29 -3.39 6.28 7.42
C ARG A 29 -4.64 6.78 6.70
N ARG A 30 -4.98 6.22 5.53
CA ARG A 30 -6.22 6.55 4.80
C ARG A 30 -7.45 5.91 5.43
N CYS A 31 -7.28 4.84 6.20
CA CYS A 31 -8.40 4.19 6.89
C CYS A 31 -9.09 5.14 7.88
N PRO A 32 -10.44 5.14 7.95
CA PRO A 32 -11.17 5.93 8.93
C PRO A 32 -10.78 5.58 10.37
N THR A 33 -10.80 6.58 11.26
CA THR A 33 -10.57 6.39 12.70
C THR A 33 -11.49 5.30 13.26
N GLY A 34 -10.91 4.34 13.98
CA GLY A 34 -11.63 3.17 14.53
C GLY A 34 -11.74 1.96 13.59
N LYS A 35 -11.35 2.09 12.31
CA LYS A 35 -11.36 0.99 11.31
C LYS A 35 -9.96 0.49 10.93
N ILE A 36 -8.92 1.11 11.47
CA ILE A 36 -7.49 0.80 11.27
C ILE A 36 -7.05 -0.60 11.71
N LEU A 37 -7.88 -1.35 12.44
CA LEU A 37 -7.62 -2.76 12.77
C LEU A 37 -8.28 -3.73 11.77
N ASN A 38 -9.11 -3.21 10.87
CA ASN A 38 -9.80 -4.02 9.88
C ASN A 38 -8.93 -4.18 8.63
N VAL A 39 -8.30 -5.35 8.51
CA VAL A 39 -7.39 -5.67 7.40
C VAL A 39 -8.08 -5.58 6.03
N ASN A 40 -9.37 -5.92 5.93
CA ASN A 40 -10.08 -5.84 4.66
C ASN A 40 -10.20 -4.40 4.17
N ILE A 41 -10.40 -3.46 5.10
CA ILE A 41 -10.46 -2.03 4.78
C ILE A 41 -9.08 -1.54 4.36
N ILE A 42 -8.02 -1.94 5.07
CA ILE A 42 -6.64 -1.60 4.68
C ILE A 42 -6.30 -2.15 3.28
N CYS A 43 -6.71 -3.38 2.96
CA CYS A 43 -6.50 -3.94 1.64
C CYS A 43 -7.26 -3.18 0.55
N LYS A 44 -8.45 -2.68 0.85
CA LYS A 44 -9.23 -1.83 -0.07
C LYS A 44 -8.50 -0.51 -0.33
N GLU A 45 -8.10 0.21 0.73
CA GLU A 45 -7.33 1.45 0.60
C GLU A 45 -6.00 1.24 -0.13
N LEU A 46 -5.34 0.10 0.10
CA LEU A 46 -4.11 -0.26 -0.60
C LEU A 46 -4.36 -0.48 -2.10
N GLY A 47 -5.48 -1.07 -2.49
CA GLY A 47 -5.89 -1.19 -3.89
C GLY A 47 -6.09 0.18 -4.53
N GLU A 48 -6.82 1.07 -3.86
CA GLU A 48 -7.06 2.44 -4.33
C GLU A 48 -5.74 3.22 -4.51
N ILE A 49 -4.79 3.11 -3.58
CA ILE A 49 -3.45 3.71 -3.71
C ILE A 49 -2.69 3.16 -4.92
N LEU A 50 -2.79 1.84 -5.18
CA LEU A 50 -2.11 1.23 -6.32
C LEU A 50 -2.71 1.69 -7.64
N GLU A 51 -4.02 1.81 -7.74
CA GLU A 51 -4.71 2.36 -8.92
C GLU A 51 -4.36 3.84 -9.16
N GLU A 52 -4.25 4.65 -8.10
CA GLU A 52 -3.83 6.05 -8.20
C GLU A 52 -2.39 6.20 -8.70
N ARG A 53 -1.48 5.34 -8.21
CA ARG A 53 -0.04 5.40 -8.56
C ARG A 53 0.25 4.74 -9.91
N TYR A 54 -0.41 3.64 -10.21
CA TYR A 54 -0.18 2.82 -11.39
C TYR A 54 -1.44 2.85 -12.26
N GLN A 55 -1.49 3.87 -13.12
CA GLN A 55 -2.70 4.27 -13.86
C GLN A 55 -3.14 3.28 -14.95
N THR A 56 -2.31 2.29 -15.30
CA THR A 56 -2.65 1.24 -16.26
C THR A 56 -2.69 -0.11 -15.57
N GLU A 57 -3.61 -0.97 -15.99
CA GLU A 57 -3.80 -2.30 -15.43
C GLU A 57 -2.52 -3.15 -15.52
N ASP A 58 -1.83 -3.13 -16.67
CA ASP A 58 -0.56 -3.85 -16.87
C ASP A 58 0.54 -3.39 -15.91
N CYS A 59 0.63 -2.07 -15.67
CA CYS A 59 1.61 -1.50 -14.75
C CYS A 59 1.27 -1.88 -13.31
N LEU A 60 0.00 -1.77 -12.93
CA LEU A 60 -0.49 -2.15 -11.62
C LEU A 60 -0.22 -3.64 -11.34
N GLU A 61 -0.54 -4.53 -12.27
CA GLU A 61 -0.33 -5.97 -12.10
C GLU A 61 1.15 -6.30 -11.95
N TYR A 62 2.01 -5.71 -12.80
CA TYR A 62 3.46 -5.89 -12.72
C TYR A 62 4.02 -5.48 -11.35
N HIS A 63 3.65 -4.29 -10.87
CA HIS A 63 4.13 -3.76 -9.60
C HIS A 63 3.54 -4.52 -8.41
N ALA A 64 2.25 -4.85 -8.43
CA ALA A 64 1.58 -5.64 -7.39
C ALA A 64 2.20 -7.04 -7.25
N LYS A 65 2.51 -7.70 -8.37
CA LYS A 65 3.19 -9.01 -8.40
C LYS A 65 4.60 -8.92 -7.86
N ARG A 66 5.39 -7.94 -8.32
CA ARG A 66 6.78 -7.75 -7.87
C ARG A 66 6.89 -7.43 -6.38
N MET A 67 5.93 -6.70 -5.82
CA MET A 67 5.90 -6.35 -4.40
C MET A 67 5.18 -7.39 -3.53
N GLY A 68 4.54 -8.39 -4.14
CA GLY A 68 3.73 -9.37 -3.41
C GLY A 68 2.57 -8.72 -2.66
N LEU A 69 1.86 -7.82 -3.34
CA LEU A 69 0.72 -7.06 -2.81
C LEU A 69 -0.64 -7.71 -3.11
N PHE A 70 -0.66 -8.84 -3.80
CA PHE A 70 -1.89 -9.60 -3.98
C PHE A 70 -2.51 -9.99 -2.65
N TYR A 71 -3.84 -10.02 -2.64
CA TYR A 71 -4.61 -10.43 -1.48
C TYR A 71 -4.37 -11.92 -1.18
N THR A 72 -3.43 -12.18 -0.29
CA THR A 72 -2.99 -13.51 0.13
C THR A 72 -2.98 -13.59 1.66
N ARG A 73 -3.01 -14.81 2.21
CA ARG A 73 -2.92 -15.00 3.68
C ARG A 73 -1.65 -14.39 4.25
N ASP A 74 -0.54 -14.42 3.51
CA ASP A 74 0.73 -13.87 3.96
C ASP A 74 0.73 -12.34 3.95
N MET A 75 0.09 -11.72 2.96
CA MET A 75 -0.12 -10.27 2.96
C MET A 75 -0.97 -9.83 4.16
N VAL A 76 -2.06 -10.55 4.45
CA VAL A 76 -2.91 -10.30 5.62
C VAL A 76 -2.10 -10.42 6.92
N LYS A 77 -1.27 -11.46 7.06
CA LYS A 77 -0.38 -11.62 8.23
C LYS A 77 0.61 -10.46 8.37
N GLN A 78 1.20 -10.00 7.26
CA GLN A 78 2.13 -8.88 7.26
C GLN A 78 1.45 -7.59 7.71
N ILE A 79 0.26 -7.28 7.17
CA ILE A 79 -0.54 -6.12 7.60
C ILE A 79 -0.86 -6.21 9.10
N LYS A 80 -1.34 -7.36 9.58
CA LYS A 80 -1.62 -7.58 11.01
C LYS A 80 -0.37 -7.37 11.87
N SER A 81 0.78 -7.90 11.43
CA SER A 81 2.05 -7.70 12.13
C SER A 81 2.43 -6.22 12.22
N TYR A 82 2.23 -5.44 11.14
CA TYR A 82 2.47 -3.99 11.17
C TYR A 82 1.56 -3.26 12.13
N ILE A 83 0.27 -3.58 12.11
CA ILE A 83 -0.71 -3.01 13.05
C ILE A 83 -0.26 -3.31 14.49
N CYS A 84 -0.02 -4.58 14.82
CA CYS A 84 0.39 -4.99 16.17
C CYS A 84 1.69 -4.32 16.63
N LYS A 85 2.72 -4.23 15.78
CA LYS A 85 3.97 -3.52 16.13
C LYS A 85 3.75 -2.03 16.37
N SER A 86 2.94 -1.39 15.52
CA SER A 86 2.67 0.05 15.65
C SER A 86 1.82 0.38 16.89
N TYR A 87 0.98 -0.56 17.34
CA TYR A 87 0.10 -0.41 18.50
C TYR A 87 0.73 -0.84 19.83
N ASN A 88 1.66 -1.79 19.81
CA ASN A 88 2.32 -2.28 21.02
C ASN A 88 3.53 -1.42 21.45
N GLY A 89 3.82 -0.33 20.74
CA GLY A 89 4.89 0.60 21.09
C GLY A 89 6.28 -0.04 20.97
N ASP A 90 6.91 0.12 19.80
CA ASP A 90 8.37 0.26 19.75
C ASP A 90 8.74 1.73 20.01
#